data_AF-A0A6C0JX36-F1
#
_entry.id   AF-A0A6C0JX36-F1
#
_cell.length_a   1.000
_cell.length_b   1.000
_cell.length_c   1.000
_cell.angle_alpha   90.00
_cell.angle_beta   90.00
_cell.angle_gamma   90.00
#
_symmetry.space_group_name_H-M   'P 1'
#
loop_
_entity.id
_entity.type
_entity.pdbx_description
1 polymer ?
#
loop_
_entity_poly.entity_id
_entity_poly.type
_entity_poly.pdbx_seq_one_letter_code
_entity_poly.pdbx_strand_id
1 'polypeptide(L)'
;MVAFSLTNNIYIKNGFYVPVVYMGLWYFTNDFYLSTIISLKLHTMNYFYWFEHHYHFLPSPYNFVKQFVRLTDSGIVASFIYYFIPGFFPIAHNIQFVITFVYWIGKFLYNMEETNEIQSPEIIKWYVNLWTYLLHIAPYVLLVNEARKFTNMSGQSEMYNVKYGEHSLEMFGECHNYFTQNDLIYSYNWMHYWLIYVYIPWRLITKDPIYSVISSETPPMQIFGFIGILHIIVIIAHMIGKTLLYMHC
;
A
#
# COMPACT_ATOMS: atom_id res chain seq x y z
N MET A 1 -10.87 -39.75 -18.19
CA MET A 1 -11.21 -38.55 -17.40
C MET A 1 -9.89 -37.83 -17.16
N VAL A 2 -9.59 -36.79 -17.94
CA VAL A 2 -8.37 -36.00 -17.74
C VAL A 2 -8.65 -35.14 -16.51
N ALA A 3 -8.07 -35.49 -15.37
CA ALA A 3 -8.06 -34.59 -14.22
C ALA A 3 -7.29 -33.35 -14.66
N PHE A 4 -8.03 -32.29 -15.01
CA PHE A 4 -7.45 -30.99 -15.29
C PHE A 4 -6.83 -30.54 -13.97
N SER A 5 -5.52 -30.73 -13.83
CA SER A 5 -4.80 -30.32 -12.65
C SER A 5 -4.87 -28.80 -12.58
N LEU A 6 -5.79 -28.27 -11.78
CA LEU A 6 -5.98 -26.84 -11.53
C LEU A 6 -4.65 -26.13 -11.19
N THR A 7 -3.69 -26.88 -10.65
CA THR A 7 -2.34 -26.41 -10.30
C THR A 7 -1.47 -25.97 -11.49
N ASN A 8 -1.78 -26.42 -12.71
CA ASN A 8 -1.01 -26.05 -13.92
C ASN A 8 -1.68 -24.96 -14.76
N ASN A 9 -2.76 -24.34 -14.27
CA ASN A 9 -3.44 -23.30 -15.03
C ASN A 9 -2.70 -21.94 -14.87
N ILE A 10 -2.08 -21.48 -15.95
CA ILE A 10 -1.33 -20.21 -16.01
C ILE A 10 -2.18 -19.00 -15.55
N TYR A 11 -3.49 -18.98 -15.82
CA TYR A 11 -4.37 -17.89 -15.43
C TYR A 11 -4.62 -17.86 -13.92
N ILE A 12 -4.68 -19.04 -13.26
CA ILE A 12 -4.79 -19.13 -11.81
C ILE A 12 -3.50 -18.66 -11.16
N LYS A 13 -2.34 -19.13 -11.66
CA LYS A 13 -1.03 -18.69 -11.17
C LYS A 13 -0.86 -17.17 -11.22
N ASN A 14 -1.34 -16.54 -12.29
CA ASN A 14 -1.28 -15.09 -12.45
C ASN A 14 -2.42 -14.33 -11.74
N GLY A 15 -3.39 -14.99 -11.10
CA GLY A 15 -4.42 -14.30 -10.31
C GLY A 15 -5.57 -13.70 -11.11
N PHE A 16 -5.91 -14.26 -12.27
CA PHE A 16 -7.06 -13.81 -13.09
C PHE A 16 -8.42 -13.99 -12.40
N TYR A 17 -8.48 -14.78 -11.32
CA TYR A 17 -9.67 -14.93 -10.50
C TYR A 17 -9.88 -13.80 -9.48
N VAL A 18 -8.85 -12.98 -9.21
CA VAL A 18 -8.91 -11.91 -8.20
C VAL A 18 -9.99 -10.87 -8.50
N PRO A 19 -10.22 -10.42 -9.75
CA PRO A 19 -11.36 -9.56 -10.08
C PRO A 19 -12.73 -10.17 -9.73
N VAL A 20 -12.86 -11.50 -9.82
CA VAL A 20 -14.11 -12.19 -9.45
C VAL A 20 -14.28 -12.22 -7.94
N VAL A 21 -13.19 -12.46 -7.20
CA VAL A 21 -13.18 -12.34 -5.73
C VAL A 21 -13.53 -10.91 -5.30
N TYR A 22 -12.97 -9.90 -5.96
CA TYR A 22 -13.30 -8.49 -5.75
C TYR A 22 -14.81 -8.23 -5.91
N MET A 23 -15.42 -8.67 -7.01
CA MET A 23 -16.86 -8.50 -7.24
C MET A 23 -17.69 -9.16 -6.13
N GLY A 24 -17.29 -10.36 -5.68
CA GLY A 24 -17.93 -11.03 -4.55
C GLY A 24 -17.79 -10.24 -3.25
N LEU A 25 -16.57 -9.82 -2.89
CA LEU A 25 -16.31 -9.01 -1.71
C LEU A 25 -17.13 -7.72 -1.71
N TRP A 26 -17.17 -7.03 -2.85
CA TRP A 26 -17.93 -5.79 -2.97
C TRP A 26 -19.43 -6.03 -2.85
N TYR A 27 -19.95 -7.10 -3.46
CA TYR A 27 -21.35 -7.48 -3.32
C TYR A 27 -21.75 -7.76 -1.85
N PHE A 28 -20.91 -8.48 -1.09
CA PHE A 28 -21.23 -8.85 0.29
C PHE A 28 -20.98 -7.74 1.31
N THR A 29 -19.98 -6.90 1.10
CA THR A 29 -19.61 -5.83 2.04
C THR A 29 -20.31 -4.51 1.73
N ASN A 30 -20.75 -4.32 0.48
CA ASN A 30 -21.15 -3.03 -0.07
C ASN A 30 -20.09 -1.93 0.13
N ASP A 31 -18.82 -2.33 0.27
CA ASP A 31 -17.70 -1.44 0.60
C ASP A 31 -16.64 -1.51 -0.50
N PHE A 32 -16.64 -0.50 -1.36
CA PHE A 32 -15.71 -0.39 -2.47
C PHE A 32 -14.25 -0.22 -2.00
N TYR A 33 -14.03 0.52 -0.91
CA TYR A 33 -12.69 0.79 -0.37
C TYR A 33 -12.06 -0.49 0.15
N LEU A 34 -12.75 -1.17 1.07
CA LEU A 34 -12.29 -2.40 1.69
C LEU A 34 -12.07 -3.51 0.66
N SER A 35 -13.04 -3.70 -0.24
CA SER A 35 -12.98 -4.74 -1.27
C SER A 35 -11.79 -4.55 -2.21
N THR A 36 -11.49 -3.30 -2.59
CA THR A 36 -10.36 -2.98 -3.45
C THR A 36 -9.03 -3.28 -2.77
N ILE A 37 -8.84 -2.85 -1.52
CA ILE A 37 -7.59 -3.06 -0.78
C ILE A 37 -7.32 -4.54 -0.53
N ILE A 38 -8.34 -5.31 -0.13
CA ILE A 38 -8.23 -6.77 0.04
C ILE A 38 -7.81 -7.42 -1.29
N SER A 39 -8.42 -7.01 -2.40
CA SER A 39 -8.18 -7.63 -3.70
C SER A 39 -6.78 -7.30 -4.25
N LEU A 40 -6.32 -6.05 -4.10
CA LEU A 40 -4.95 -5.66 -4.41
C LEU A 40 -3.94 -6.50 -3.61
N LYS A 41 -4.21 -6.72 -2.32
CA LYS A 41 -3.32 -7.54 -1.50
C LYS A 41 -3.35 -9.01 -1.89
N LEU A 42 -4.54 -9.54 -2.16
CA LEU A 42 -4.75 -10.92 -2.58
C LEU A 42 -3.99 -11.22 -3.87
N HIS A 43 -3.99 -10.28 -4.83
CA HIS A 43 -3.19 -10.44 -6.06
C HIS A 43 -1.70 -10.57 -5.75
N THR A 44 -1.14 -9.69 -4.91
CA THR A 44 0.27 -9.76 -4.51
C THR A 44 0.58 -11.05 -3.77
N MET A 45 -0.28 -11.49 -2.83
CA MET A 45 -0.12 -12.77 -2.13
C MET A 45 -0.15 -13.95 -3.09
N ASN A 46 -1.08 -13.96 -4.05
CA ASN A 46 -1.17 -15.00 -5.07
C ASN A 46 0.10 -15.06 -5.93
N TYR A 47 0.61 -13.91 -6.39
CA TYR A 47 1.85 -13.86 -7.18
C TYR A 47 3.01 -14.53 -6.44
N PHE A 48 3.25 -14.15 -5.19
CA PHE A 48 4.35 -14.75 -4.44
C PHE A 48 4.09 -16.20 -4.05
N TYR A 49 2.86 -16.59 -3.74
CA TYR A 49 2.53 -17.99 -3.47
C TYR A 49 2.94 -18.90 -4.63
N TRP A 50 2.65 -18.50 -5.87
CA TRP A 50 2.97 -19.30 -7.04
C TRP A 50 4.43 -19.18 -7.48
N PHE A 51 5.02 -17.99 -7.37
CA PHE A 51 6.33 -17.70 -7.97
C PHE A 51 7.47 -17.55 -6.96
N GLU A 52 7.27 -17.81 -5.67
CA GLU A 52 8.33 -17.65 -4.66
C GLU A 52 9.53 -18.57 -4.85
N HIS A 53 9.32 -19.73 -5.49
CA HIS A 53 10.35 -20.73 -5.74
C HIS A 53 11.41 -20.26 -6.75
N HIS A 54 11.12 -19.19 -7.50
CA HIS A 54 12.09 -18.53 -8.38
C HIS A 54 13.05 -17.61 -7.62
N TYR A 55 12.81 -17.34 -6.34
CA TYR A 55 13.71 -16.56 -5.51
C TYR A 55 14.74 -17.45 -4.80
N HIS A 56 15.95 -16.93 -4.65
CA HIS A 56 17.06 -17.63 -4.00
C HIS A 56 17.66 -16.82 -2.84
N PHE A 57 16.85 -15.98 -2.19
CA PHE A 57 17.29 -15.12 -1.09
C PHE A 57 17.47 -15.91 0.22
N LEU A 58 16.57 -16.86 0.46
CA LEU A 58 16.56 -17.74 1.63
C LEU A 58 16.43 -19.19 1.15
N PRO A 59 16.90 -20.17 1.94
CA PRO A 59 16.64 -21.57 1.64
C PRO A 59 15.13 -21.81 1.63
N SER A 60 14.64 -22.59 0.66
CA SER A 60 13.24 -23.04 0.65
C SER A 60 12.92 -23.77 1.97
N PRO A 61 11.78 -23.52 2.61
CA PRO A 61 10.60 -22.79 2.11
C PRO A 61 10.53 -21.30 2.52
N TYR A 62 11.59 -20.70 3.08
CA TYR A 62 11.47 -19.40 3.76
C TYR A 62 11.37 -18.17 2.85
N ASN A 63 11.33 -18.34 1.53
CA ASN A 63 11.16 -17.22 0.59
C ASN A 63 9.82 -16.50 0.75
N PHE A 64 8.81 -17.13 1.38
CA PHE A 64 7.54 -16.50 1.71
C PHE A 64 7.71 -15.26 2.60
N VAL A 65 8.80 -15.13 3.37
CA VAL A 65 9.08 -13.96 4.22
C VAL A 65 9.16 -12.68 3.38
N LYS A 66 9.52 -12.78 2.09
CA LYS A 66 9.46 -11.65 1.16
C LYS A 66 8.05 -11.07 1.04
N GLN A 67 7.02 -11.92 1.11
CA GLN A 67 5.62 -11.48 1.08
C GLN A 67 5.28 -10.61 2.29
N PHE A 68 5.86 -10.92 3.45
CA PHE A 68 5.65 -10.15 4.67
C PHE A 68 6.27 -8.75 4.56
N VAL A 69 7.49 -8.66 4.02
CA VAL A 69 8.11 -7.35 3.73
C VAL A 69 7.28 -6.57 2.70
N ARG A 70 6.78 -7.26 1.67
CA ARG A 70 5.87 -6.67 0.66
C ARG A 70 4.44 -6.41 1.15
N LEU A 71 4.08 -6.86 2.35
CA LEU A 71 2.81 -6.55 3.00
C LEU A 71 2.91 -5.23 3.73
N THR A 72 4.03 -5.01 4.40
CA THR A 72 4.26 -3.80 5.20
C THR A 72 4.71 -2.61 4.34
N ASP A 73 5.31 -2.84 3.16
CA ASP A 73 5.80 -1.77 2.26
C ASP A 73 4.70 -1.08 1.43
N SER A 74 3.60 -1.79 1.14
CA SER A 74 2.56 -1.36 0.18
C SER A 74 1.55 -0.33 0.72
N GLY A 75 1.72 0.13 1.97
CA GLY A 75 0.79 1.06 2.62
C GLY A 75 -0.59 0.45 2.92
N ILE A 76 -0.87 -0.77 2.46
CA ILE A 76 -2.13 -1.48 2.70
C ILE A 76 -2.43 -1.61 4.19
N VAL A 77 -1.40 -1.83 5.03
CA VAL A 77 -1.57 -1.86 6.49
C VAL A 77 -2.06 -0.50 7.01
N ALA A 78 -1.51 0.61 6.54
CA ALA A 78 -1.97 1.94 6.92
C ALA A 78 -3.43 2.18 6.48
N SER A 79 -3.81 1.71 5.29
CA SER A 79 -5.19 1.75 4.79
C SER A 79 -6.15 0.90 5.63
N PHE A 80 -5.73 -0.28 6.10
CA PHE A 80 -6.53 -1.10 7.02
C PHE A 80 -6.67 -0.45 8.40
N ILE A 81 -5.61 0.14 8.95
CA ILE A 81 -5.69 0.86 10.24
C ILE A 81 -6.67 2.02 10.09
N TYR A 82 -6.56 2.81 9.03
CA TYR A 82 -7.53 3.86 8.71
C TYR A 82 -8.97 3.34 8.66
N TYR A 83 -9.19 2.21 7.98
CA TYR A 83 -10.52 1.62 7.84
C TYR A 83 -11.21 1.37 9.19
N PHE A 84 -10.47 0.90 10.19
CA PHE A 84 -11.00 0.65 11.53
C PHE A 84 -10.86 1.84 12.49
N ILE A 85 -9.93 2.75 12.23
CA ILE A 85 -9.59 3.90 13.07
C ILE A 85 -9.52 5.15 12.18
N PRO A 86 -10.66 5.83 11.93
CA PRO A 86 -10.72 6.96 11.00
C PRO A 86 -9.78 8.13 11.34
N GLY A 87 -9.45 8.31 12.63
CA GLY A 87 -8.44 9.29 13.07
C GLY A 87 -7.05 9.05 12.49
N PHE A 88 -6.75 7.84 12.00
CA PHE A 88 -5.49 7.50 11.34
C PHE A 88 -5.41 7.99 9.89
N PHE A 89 -6.47 8.63 9.37
CA PHE A 89 -6.54 9.13 8.00
C PHE A 89 -5.33 9.99 7.57
N PRO A 90 -4.83 10.98 8.35
CA PRO A 90 -3.69 11.80 7.92
C PRO A 90 -2.43 10.98 7.64
N ILE A 91 -2.18 9.98 8.48
CA ILE A 91 -1.02 9.10 8.38
C ILE A 91 -1.20 8.19 7.17
N ALA A 92 -2.37 7.54 7.03
CA ALA A 92 -2.67 6.70 5.87
C ALA A 92 -2.56 7.46 4.54
N HIS A 93 -3.07 8.69 4.50
CA HIS A 93 -2.92 9.60 3.37
C HIS A 93 -1.45 9.84 3.04
N ASN A 94 -0.65 10.28 4.02
CA ASN A 94 0.75 10.62 3.79
C ASN A 94 1.57 9.41 3.33
N ILE A 95 1.36 8.24 3.94
CA ILE A 95 2.07 7.01 3.57
C ILE A 95 1.70 6.58 2.16
N GLN A 96 0.40 6.55 1.81
CA GLN A 96 0.00 6.17 0.46
C GLN A 96 0.47 7.18 -0.58
N PHE A 97 0.43 8.48 -0.28
CA PHE A 97 0.99 9.52 -1.14
C PHE A 97 2.48 9.27 -1.41
N VAL A 98 3.27 9.05 -0.37
CA VAL A 98 4.71 8.79 -0.49
C VAL A 98 4.94 7.56 -1.37
N ILE A 99 4.26 6.45 -1.10
CA ILE A 99 4.40 5.21 -1.89
C ILE A 99 4.05 5.45 -3.36
N THR A 100 2.93 6.10 -3.64
CA THR A 100 2.50 6.42 -5.02
C THR A 100 3.54 7.27 -5.73
N PHE A 101 3.90 8.43 -5.17
CA PHE A 101 4.75 9.39 -5.87
C PHE A 101 6.20 8.95 -5.95
N VAL A 102 6.74 8.32 -4.91
CA VAL A 102 8.11 7.80 -4.91
C VAL A 102 8.25 6.66 -5.92
N TYR A 103 7.24 5.79 -6.06
CA TYR A 103 7.27 4.76 -7.10
C TYR A 103 7.43 5.37 -8.49
N TRP A 104 6.61 6.36 -8.84
CA TRP A 104 6.69 7.00 -10.15
C TRP A 104 7.94 7.86 -10.33
N ILE A 105 8.41 8.56 -9.29
CA ILE A 105 9.68 9.29 -9.31
C ILE A 105 10.84 8.32 -9.54
N GLY A 106 10.90 7.20 -8.81
CA GLY A 106 11.90 6.16 -9.00
C GLY A 106 11.86 5.60 -10.42
N LYS A 107 10.65 5.26 -10.90
CA LYS A 107 10.46 4.69 -12.24
C LYS A 107 10.89 5.65 -13.35
N PHE A 108 10.49 6.92 -13.30
CA PHE A 108 10.75 7.87 -14.38
C PHE A 108 12.09 8.59 -14.28
N LEU A 109 12.53 8.98 -13.07
CA LEU A 109 13.77 9.76 -12.89
C LEU A 109 15.00 8.89 -12.67
N TYR A 110 14.84 7.72 -12.06
CA TYR A 110 15.95 6.82 -11.73
C TYR A 110 16.00 5.56 -12.59
N ASN A 111 15.10 5.44 -13.59
CA ASN A 111 14.92 4.22 -14.38
C ASN A 111 14.86 2.97 -13.48
N MET A 112 14.18 3.10 -12.34
CA MET A 112 14.15 2.07 -11.32
C MET A 112 13.43 0.84 -11.88
N GLU A 113 14.21 -0.20 -12.19
CA GLU A 113 13.65 -1.51 -12.50
C GLU A 113 13.10 -2.13 -11.21
N GLU A 114 11.98 -2.83 -11.34
CA GLU A 114 11.50 -3.68 -10.27
C GLU A 114 12.51 -4.82 -10.12
N THR A 115 13.31 -4.79 -9.05
CA THR A 115 14.43 -5.73 -8.74
C THR A 115 14.02 -7.21 -8.66
N ASN A 116 12.75 -7.51 -8.87
CA ASN A 116 12.15 -8.83 -8.72
C ASN A 116 11.41 -9.28 -9.98
N GLU A 117 11.76 -8.75 -11.15
CA GLU A 117 11.28 -9.32 -12.41
C GLU A 117 11.77 -10.77 -12.56
N ILE A 118 10.91 -11.70 -12.15
CA ILE A 118 11.10 -13.12 -12.40
C ILE A 118 10.98 -13.31 -13.92
N GLN A 119 12.04 -13.82 -14.54
CA GLN A 119 12.00 -14.24 -15.94
C GLN A 119 11.45 -15.68 -16.00
N SER A 120 10.11 -15.80 -16.01
CA SER A 120 9.42 -17.09 -16.17
C SER A 120 8.40 -16.99 -17.31
N PRO A 121 8.33 -17.98 -18.22
CA PRO A 121 7.32 -18.02 -19.27
C PRO A 121 5.90 -18.22 -18.71
N GLU A 122 5.78 -18.62 -17.44
CA GLU A 122 4.48 -18.74 -16.76
C GLU A 122 3.92 -17.39 -16.31
N ILE A 123 4.71 -16.31 -16.32
CA ILE A 123 4.29 -14.99 -15.86
C ILE A 123 3.73 -14.18 -17.04
N ILE A 124 2.48 -13.74 -16.90
CA ILE A 124 1.82 -12.86 -17.86
C ILE A 124 2.19 -11.42 -17.49
N LYS A 125 3.34 -10.95 -17.99
CA LYS A 125 3.96 -9.66 -17.59
C LYS A 125 3.02 -8.46 -17.64
N TRP A 126 2.22 -8.31 -18.70
CA TRP A 126 1.32 -7.16 -18.80
C TRP A 126 0.28 -7.11 -17.67
N TYR A 127 -0.19 -8.28 -17.21
CA TYR A 127 -1.17 -8.40 -16.15
C TYR A 127 -0.56 -8.08 -14.80
N VAL A 128 0.63 -8.63 -14.52
CA VAL A 128 1.39 -8.29 -13.30
C VAL A 128 1.68 -6.79 -13.26
N ASN A 129 2.14 -6.20 -14.37
CA ASN A 129 2.41 -4.76 -14.44
C ASN A 129 1.16 -3.91 -14.18
N LEU A 130 0.01 -4.30 -14.74
CA LEU A 130 -1.27 -3.64 -14.48
C LEU A 130 -1.58 -3.62 -12.97
N TRP A 131 -1.49 -4.78 -12.30
CA TRP A 131 -1.74 -4.87 -10.87
C TRP A 131 -0.71 -4.14 -10.02
N THR A 132 0.56 -4.13 -10.43
CA THR A 132 1.58 -3.30 -9.78
C THR A 132 1.22 -1.83 -9.89
N TYR A 133 0.72 -1.35 -11.03
CA TYR A 133 0.30 0.05 -11.17
C TYR A 133 -0.93 0.36 -10.33
N LEU A 134 -1.91 -0.54 -10.31
CA LEU A 134 -3.10 -0.41 -9.47
C LEU A 134 -2.73 -0.37 -7.99
N LEU A 135 -1.77 -1.19 -7.53
CA LEU A 135 -1.31 -1.21 -6.15
C LEU A 135 -0.72 0.15 -5.71
N HIS A 136 -0.06 0.86 -6.62
CA HIS A 136 0.54 2.16 -6.31
C HIS A 136 -0.41 3.35 -6.56
N ILE A 137 -1.46 3.22 -7.38
CA ILE A 137 -2.39 4.32 -7.69
C ILE A 137 -3.67 4.22 -6.86
N ALA A 138 -4.33 3.05 -6.87
CA ALA A 138 -5.70 2.92 -6.40
C ALA A 138 -5.86 3.22 -4.90
N PRO A 139 -5.00 2.75 -3.97
CA PRO A 139 -5.16 3.06 -2.55
C PRO A 139 -5.14 4.55 -2.23
N TYR A 140 -4.29 5.33 -2.91
CA TYR A 140 -4.22 6.77 -2.71
C TYR A 140 -5.46 7.48 -3.29
N VAL A 141 -5.88 7.13 -4.51
CA VAL A 141 -7.10 7.68 -5.12
C VAL A 141 -8.32 7.40 -4.25
N LEU A 142 -8.41 6.19 -3.70
CA LEU A 142 -9.46 5.78 -2.78
C LEU A 142 -9.45 6.62 -1.50
N LEU A 143 -8.29 6.84 -0.87
CA LEU A 143 -8.19 7.71 0.31
C LEU A 143 -8.60 9.16 0.02
N VAL A 144 -8.21 9.69 -1.14
CA VAL A 144 -8.65 11.02 -1.58
C VAL A 144 -10.18 11.07 -1.74
N ASN A 145 -10.79 10.00 -2.26
CA ASN A 145 -12.24 9.90 -2.34
C ASN A 145 -12.90 9.79 -0.95
N GLU A 146 -12.32 9.03 -0.03
CA GLU A 146 -12.80 8.94 1.36
C GLU A 146 -12.76 10.29 2.07
N ALA A 147 -11.77 11.14 1.78
CA ALA A 147 -11.70 12.48 2.35
C ALA A 147 -12.95 13.33 2.05
N ARG A 148 -13.56 13.12 0.86
CA ARG A 148 -14.80 13.79 0.44
C ARG A 148 -16.03 13.30 1.23
N LYS A 149 -15.94 12.19 1.96
CA LYS A 149 -17.04 11.73 2.82
C LYS A 149 -17.07 12.49 4.15
N PHE A 150 -15.91 12.89 4.67
CA PHE A 150 -15.84 13.68 5.91
C PHE A 150 -16.59 15.01 5.80
N THR A 151 -16.63 15.59 4.61
CA THR A 151 -17.31 16.87 4.31
C THR A 151 -18.82 16.77 4.33
N ASN A 152 -19.34 15.66 3.83
CA ASN A 152 -20.78 15.47 3.73
C ASN A 152 -21.40 15.21 5.11
N MET A 153 -20.59 14.74 6.06
CA MET A 153 -21.01 14.51 7.45
C MET A 153 -20.97 15.79 8.30
N SER A 154 -20.04 16.73 8.06
CA SER A 154 -19.98 18.00 8.82
C SER A 154 -21.20 18.91 8.59
N GLY A 155 -21.83 18.83 7.41
CA GLY A 155 -23.05 19.57 7.08
C GLY A 155 -24.34 19.01 7.67
N GLN A 156 -24.31 17.78 8.21
CA GLN A 156 -25.44 17.15 8.90
C GLN A 156 -25.14 17.05 10.39
N SER A 157 -25.23 18.18 11.10
CA SER A 157 -25.19 18.24 12.57
C SER A 157 -26.43 17.62 13.24
N GLU A 158 -27.19 16.78 12.53
CA GLU A 158 -28.12 15.87 13.19
C GLU A 158 -27.29 14.77 13.83
N MET A 159 -27.17 14.86 15.14
CA MET A 159 -26.63 13.91 16.09
C MET A 159 -27.14 12.50 15.79
N TYR A 160 -26.51 11.82 14.82
CA TYR A 160 -26.79 10.44 14.48
C TYR A 160 -26.27 9.60 15.64
N ASN A 161 -27.16 9.35 16.60
CA ASN A 161 -26.99 8.36 17.66
C ASN A 161 -27.01 6.97 17.00
N VAL A 162 -25.98 6.64 16.23
CA VAL A 162 -25.73 5.28 15.80
C VAL A 162 -25.28 4.52 17.06
N LYS A 163 -26.24 3.88 17.72
CA LYS A 163 -25.99 2.90 18.78
C LYS A 163 -25.27 1.69 18.19
N TYR A 164 -23.98 1.82 17.91
CA TYR A 164 -23.07 0.69 18.06
C TYR A 164 -22.79 0.57 19.56
N GLY A 165 -22.94 -0.65 20.11
CA GLY A 165 -22.97 -0.91 21.55
C GLY A 165 -21.97 -0.09 22.37
N GLU A 166 -22.52 0.68 23.32
CA GLU A 166 -21.90 1.35 24.49
C GLU A 166 -20.60 2.17 24.35
N HIS A 167 -19.97 2.21 23.19
CA HIS A 167 -18.89 3.14 22.87
C HIS A 167 -19.38 4.11 21.80
N SER A 168 -19.94 5.24 22.24
CA SER A 168 -20.10 6.42 21.40
C SER A 168 -18.71 6.91 21.01
N LEU A 169 -18.20 6.45 19.87
CA LEU A 169 -17.08 7.11 19.21
C LEU A 169 -17.58 8.52 18.87
N GLU A 170 -17.04 9.56 19.50
CA GLU A 170 -17.27 10.95 19.08
C GLU A 170 -16.73 11.08 17.65
N MET A 171 -17.63 10.86 16.68
CA MET A 171 -17.30 10.74 15.28
C MET A 171 -17.19 12.16 14.71
N PHE A 172 -15.96 12.58 14.45
CA PHE A 172 -15.57 13.79 13.72
C PHE A 172 -15.76 15.12 14.47
N GLY A 173 -14.95 15.34 15.51
CA GLY A 173 -14.66 16.69 15.99
C GLY A 173 -13.84 17.46 14.95
N GLU A 174 -14.42 18.51 14.37
CA GLU A 174 -13.87 19.52 13.45
C GLU A 174 -12.77 19.04 12.48
N CYS A 175 -12.99 19.16 11.17
CA CYS A 175 -11.97 18.89 10.14
C CYS A 175 -10.59 19.53 10.39
N HIS A 176 -10.56 20.60 11.19
CA HIS A 176 -9.35 21.30 11.62
C HIS A 176 -8.41 20.47 12.52
N ASN A 177 -8.86 19.34 13.06
CA ASN A 177 -8.06 18.46 13.91
C ASN A 177 -7.24 17.41 13.13
N TYR A 178 -7.34 17.38 11.80
CA TYR A 178 -6.57 16.48 10.95
C TYR A 178 -5.34 17.21 10.37
N PHE A 179 -4.26 16.46 10.11
CA PHE A 179 -2.99 17.00 9.60
C PHE A 179 -2.38 18.04 10.54
N THR A 180 -2.32 17.69 11.82
CA THR A 180 -1.56 18.41 12.86
C THR A 180 -0.07 18.09 12.77
N GLN A 181 0.75 18.83 13.51
CA GLN A 181 2.18 18.52 13.62
C GLN A 181 2.44 17.09 14.14
N ASN A 182 1.58 16.57 15.02
CA ASN A 182 1.69 15.21 15.54
C ASN A 182 1.48 14.17 14.42
N ASP A 183 0.51 14.41 13.53
CA ASP A 183 0.26 13.51 12.38
C ASP A 183 1.45 13.45 11.42
N LEU A 184 2.11 14.60 11.21
CA LEU A 184 3.35 14.65 10.42
C LEU A 184 4.46 13.84 11.09
N ILE A 185 4.66 14.02 12.40
CA ILE A 185 5.65 13.25 13.19
C ILE A 185 5.34 11.75 13.12
N TYR A 186 4.08 11.35 13.26
CA TYR A 186 3.68 9.94 13.16
C TYR A 186 3.90 9.37 11.76
N SER A 187 3.72 10.18 10.71
CA SER A 187 4.02 9.78 9.33
C SER A 187 5.52 9.51 9.13
N TYR A 188 6.39 10.34 9.72
CA TYR A 188 7.83 10.07 9.73
C TYR A 188 8.19 8.82 10.53
N ASN A 189 7.66 8.71 11.75
CA ASN A 189 7.89 7.55 12.60
C ASN A 189 7.48 6.25 11.91
N TRP A 190 6.37 6.24 11.18
CA TRP A 190 5.95 5.07 10.39
C TRP A 190 7.03 4.65 9.39
N MET A 191 7.55 5.58 8.59
CA MET A 191 8.61 5.27 7.63
C MET A 191 9.89 4.79 8.31
N HIS A 192 10.30 5.44 9.40
CA HIS A 192 11.51 5.05 10.14
C HIS A 192 11.34 3.70 10.81
N TYR A 193 10.16 3.38 11.36
CA TYR A 193 9.86 2.07 11.92
C TYR A 193 9.91 0.98 10.86
N TRP A 194 9.33 1.21 9.68
CA TRP A 194 9.45 0.26 8.58
C TRP A 194 10.92 0.07 8.17
N LEU A 195 11.69 1.16 8.05
CA LEU A 195 13.10 1.11 7.71
C LEU A 195 13.91 0.29 8.75
N ILE A 196 13.73 0.58 10.03
CA ILE A 196 14.51 -0.02 11.12
C ILE A 196 14.10 -1.46 11.39
N TYR A 197 12.80 -1.74 11.46
CA TYR A 197 12.30 -3.04 11.92
C TYR A 197 11.98 -4.03 10.80
N VAL A 198 11.81 -3.56 9.57
CA VAL A 198 11.51 -4.44 8.42
C VAL A 198 12.69 -4.44 7.44
N TYR A 199 13.05 -3.27 6.91
CA TYR A 199 14.02 -3.18 5.82
C TYR A 199 15.45 -3.57 6.24
N ILE A 200 15.98 -2.97 7.30
CA ILE A 200 17.35 -3.23 7.76
C ILE A 200 17.56 -4.73 8.06
N PRO A 201 16.71 -5.39 8.87
CA PRO A 201 16.82 -6.83 9.10
C PRO A 201 16.75 -7.65 7.81
N TRP A 202 15.81 -7.35 6.91
CA TRP A 202 15.71 -8.02 5.62
C TRP A 202 17.00 -7.90 4.81
N ARG A 203 17.53 -6.67 4.67
CA ARG A 203 18.75 -6.39 3.93
C ARG A 203 19.97 -7.10 4.52
N LEU A 204 20.09 -7.14 5.85
CA LEU A 204 21.21 -7.80 6.52
C LEU A 204 21.20 -9.30 6.29
N ILE A 205 20.03 -9.94 6.34
CA ILE A 205 19.85 -11.39 6.18
C ILE A 205 19.98 -11.82 4.72
N THR A 206 19.26 -11.16 3.81
CA THR A 206 19.07 -11.64 2.43
C THR A 206 20.01 -11.02 1.40
N LYS A 207 20.66 -9.90 1.76
CA LYS A 207 21.40 -9.03 0.81
C LYS A 207 20.54 -8.54 -0.37
N ASP A 208 19.22 -8.64 -0.30
CA ASP A 208 18.28 -8.10 -1.29
C ASP A 208 17.95 -6.64 -0.92
N PRO A 209 18.13 -5.67 -1.83
CA PRO A 209 17.84 -4.27 -1.53
C PRO A 209 16.36 -3.93 -1.63
N ILE A 210 15.48 -4.85 -2.07
CA ILE A 210 14.04 -4.68 -2.33
C ILE A 210 13.74 -3.66 -3.45
N TYR A 211 14.48 -2.56 -3.50
CA TYR A 211 14.44 -1.48 -4.48
C TYR A 211 15.86 -1.25 -5.03
N SER A 212 15.99 -1.10 -6.34
CA SER A 212 17.29 -0.94 -7.00
C SER A 212 17.99 0.36 -6.61
N VAL A 213 17.23 1.41 -6.29
CA VAL A 213 17.75 2.74 -5.88
C VAL A 213 18.52 2.73 -4.55
N ILE A 214 18.39 1.68 -3.74
CA ILE A 214 19.15 1.48 -2.50
C ILE A 214 20.02 0.22 -2.55
N SER A 215 20.35 -0.23 -3.77
CA SER A 215 21.27 -1.35 -3.98
C SER A 215 22.70 -1.00 -3.55
N SER A 216 23.53 -2.02 -3.33
CA SER A 216 24.97 -1.84 -3.07
C SER A 216 25.74 -1.30 -4.27
N GLU A 217 25.15 -1.33 -5.46
CA GLU A 217 25.73 -0.83 -6.70
C GLU A 217 25.40 0.66 -6.91
N THR A 218 24.39 1.18 -6.22
CA THR A 218 23.98 2.58 -6.31
C THR A 218 24.97 3.48 -5.57
N PRO A 219 25.49 4.56 -6.19
CA PRO A 219 26.38 5.49 -5.52
C PRO A 219 25.77 6.07 -4.24
N PRO A 220 26.50 6.17 -3.12
CA PRO A 220 25.96 6.64 -1.84
C PRO A 220 25.25 7.99 -1.93
N MET A 221 25.76 8.92 -2.75
CA MET A 221 25.14 10.23 -2.95
C MET A 221 23.73 10.14 -3.54
N GLN A 222 23.48 9.19 -4.46
CA GLN A 222 22.14 8.97 -5.01
C GLN A 222 21.19 8.39 -3.95
N ILE A 223 21.69 7.47 -3.10
CA ILE A 223 20.92 6.90 -1.98
C ILE A 223 20.52 8.02 -1.00
N PHE A 224 21.47 8.86 -0.56
CA PHE A 224 21.18 9.98 0.33
C PHE A 224 20.23 11.00 -0.30
N GLY A 225 20.41 11.30 -1.59
CA GLY A 225 19.50 12.17 -2.35
C GLY A 225 18.07 11.61 -2.38
N PHE A 226 17.91 10.31 -2.66
CA PHE A 226 16.61 9.65 -2.68
C PHE A 226 15.94 9.64 -1.29
N ILE A 227 16.70 9.39 -0.22
CA ILE A 227 16.20 9.51 1.16
C ILE A 227 15.76 10.95 1.46
N GLY A 228 16.50 11.96 1.01
CA GLY A 228 16.09 13.36 1.15
C GLY A 228 14.77 13.65 0.43
N ILE A 229 14.61 13.16 -0.80
CA ILE A 229 13.37 13.27 -1.58
C ILE A 229 12.20 12.63 -0.84
N LEU A 230 12.37 11.44 -0.28
CA LEU A 230 11.37 10.75 0.53
C LEU A 230 10.83 11.63 1.66
N HIS A 231 11.71 12.28 2.42
CA HIS A 231 11.31 13.15 3.54
C HIS A 231 10.57 14.41 3.03
N ILE A 232 11.04 15.02 1.95
CA ILE A 232 10.38 16.17 1.32
C ILE A 232 8.96 15.79 0.85
N ILE A 233 8.79 14.61 0.24
CA ILE A 233 7.50 14.14 -0.24
C ILE A 233 6.51 13.95 0.91
N VAL A 234 6.94 13.55 2.10
CA VAL A 234 6.06 13.43 3.28
C VAL A 234 5.50 14.80 3.69
N ILE A 235 6.34 15.84 3.67
CA ILE A 235 5.90 17.22 3.96
C ILE A 235 4.88 17.67 2.91
N ILE A 236 5.18 17.44 1.63
CA ILE A 236 4.27 17.78 0.53
C ILE A 236 2.94 17.03 0.68
N ALA A 237 2.98 15.73 0.96
CA ALA A 237 1.80 14.92 1.20
C ALA A 237 0.95 15.49 2.33
N HIS A 238 1.59 15.86 3.44
CA HIS A 238 0.91 16.44 4.59
C HIS A 238 0.24 17.79 4.26
N MET A 239 0.93 18.66 3.51
CA MET A 239 0.38 19.94 3.05
C MET A 239 -0.78 19.75 2.07
N ILE A 240 -0.67 18.79 1.15
CA ILE A 240 -1.74 18.46 0.19
C ILE A 240 -2.95 17.92 0.92
N GLY A 241 -2.78 16.99 1.86
CA GLY A 241 -3.88 16.44 2.65
C GLY A 241 -4.58 17.50 3.49
N LYS A 242 -3.82 18.42 4.11
CA LYS A 242 -4.37 19.57 4.82
C LYS A 242 -5.18 20.49 3.90
N THR A 243 -4.64 20.79 2.71
CA THR A 243 -5.32 21.63 1.71
C THR A 243 -6.58 20.95 1.20
N LEU A 244 -6.50 19.63 0.96
CA LEU A 244 -7.62 18.81 0.52
C LEU A 244 -8.78 18.89 1.50
N LEU A 245 -8.54 18.72 2.81
CA LEU A 245 -9.60 18.88 3.82
C LEU A 245 -10.09 20.33 3.94
N TYR A 246 -9.20 21.32 3.85
CA TYR A 246 -9.59 22.73 3.92
C TYR A 246 -10.56 23.15 2.80
N MET A 247 -10.37 22.65 1.57
CA MET A 247 -11.26 22.96 0.44
C MET A 247 -12.67 22.37 0.60
N HIS A 248 -12.86 21.52 1.59
CA HIS A 248 -13.90 20.53 1.60
C HIS A 248 -14.81 20.66 2.83
N CYS A 249 -14.37 21.29 3.92
CA CYS A 249 -15.08 21.30 5.22
C CYS A 249 -15.95 22.54 5.55
#